data_AF-A0A9J5XF86-F1
#
_entry.id   AF-A0A9J5XF86-F1
#
_cell.length_a   1.000
_cell.length_b   1.000
_cell.length_c   1.000
_cell.angle_alpha   90.00
_cell.angle_beta   90.00
_cell.angle_gamma   90.00
#
_symmetry.space_group_name_H-M   'P 1'
#
loop_
_entity.id
_entity.type
_entity.pdbx_description
1 polymer ?
#
loop_
_entity_poly.entity_id
_entity_poly.type
_entity_poly.pdbx_seq_one_letter_code
_entity_poly.pdbx_strand_id
1 'polypeptide(L)'
;MLASPLWPDSTDILRDYLRFMDDHFRESADLTFLAYRHRSYSKVIEFVQFKERLQQSSQYLMAKIEIPILQLKQKANNIEEGEGILDSLKQGVQFLELTDEIGTKSLTFNEELQLRPWWTPTYDKNYLLEPFEGVAYCTGQTLDDQIKQSQAKVVKTIEKRSLLPRLVFLSIQCASSSVKGNVEANGSVFDPKLSSELRLLLERYANILGFSFQDAVGMAFDISSGLKDAEAWSCNLIDWMNFVVFLNAWNLYSHEVDRDSNKHGSTWLLVNLILKKYILDKVRSMGALESSPGCDLPHLVLLITEPLAWHIMVIQCCARSLLPSGKRKKKGGPSEQCNIELCQEVQDSIRCVCETLELVRDWLNQQMSKSDNDKSESILSSLKRDGELGPGKVYRVIETLTSSSTIDRGLGDVITRALQSWSPADISRKIITSQRTALSNFLRICDSKIKSVKGLKAQL
;
A
#
# COMPACT_ATOMS: atom_id res chain seq x y z
N MET A 1 -4.19 3.49 -3.04
CA MET A 1 -3.62 4.52 -3.94
C MET A 1 -2.09 4.47 -4.03
N LEU A 2 -1.40 3.98 -2.98
CA LEU A 2 0.07 4.06 -2.86
C LEU A 2 0.85 2.86 -3.41
N ALA A 3 0.42 2.29 -4.54
CA ALA A 3 1.07 1.12 -5.15
C ALA A 3 2.24 1.48 -6.09
N SER A 4 2.39 2.76 -6.43
CA SER A 4 3.43 3.27 -7.30
C SER A 4 4.71 3.59 -6.51
N PRO A 5 5.91 3.33 -7.07
CA PRO A 5 7.17 3.80 -6.49
C PRO A 5 7.39 5.31 -6.72
N LEU A 6 6.53 5.98 -7.48
CA LEU A 6 6.56 7.43 -7.73
C LEU A 6 5.97 8.20 -6.55
N TRP A 7 6.71 8.16 -5.44
CA TRP A 7 6.33 8.81 -4.20
C TRP A 7 6.22 10.35 -4.28
N PRO A 8 7.07 11.08 -5.02
CA PRO A 8 6.92 12.53 -5.17
C PRO A 8 5.56 12.89 -5.78
N ASP A 9 5.23 12.31 -6.94
CA ASP A 9 3.96 12.54 -7.63
C ASP A 9 2.76 12.19 -6.75
N SER A 10 2.83 11.05 -6.04
CA SER A 10 1.77 10.63 -5.11
C SER A 10 1.61 11.62 -3.94
N THR A 11 2.72 12.18 -3.45
CA THR A 11 2.73 13.17 -2.36
C THR A 11 2.12 14.48 -2.84
N ASP A 12 2.50 14.94 -4.03
CA ASP A 12 2.04 16.21 -4.58
C ASP A 12 0.54 16.17 -4.88
N ILE A 13 0.05 15.11 -5.55
CA ILE A 13 -1.39 14.93 -5.81
C ILE A 13 -2.20 14.94 -4.53
N LEU A 14 -1.76 14.17 -3.52
CA LEU A 14 -2.45 14.08 -2.25
C LEU A 14 -2.45 15.41 -1.49
N ARG A 15 -1.30 16.10 -1.48
CA ARG A 15 -1.14 17.38 -0.78
C ARG A 15 -1.97 18.48 -1.44
N ASP A 16 -1.93 18.57 -2.76
CA ASP A 16 -2.69 19.55 -3.52
C ASP A 16 -4.19 19.31 -3.35
N TYR A 17 -4.63 18.06 -3.32
CA TYR A 17 -6.02 17.72 -3.05
C TYR A 17 -6.46 18.09 -1.62
N LEU A 18 -5.67 17.77 -0.59
CA LEU A 18 -6.01 18.21 0.78
C LEU A 18 -6.00 19.74 0.91
N ARG A 19 -5.03 20.41 0.30
CA ARG A 19 -4.96 21.86 0.29
C ARG A 19 -6.20 22.47 -0.36
N PHE A 20 -6.64 21.93 -1.50
CA PHE A 20 -7.88 22.34 -2.15
C PHE A 20 -9.08 22.21 -1.21
N MET A 21 -9.19 21.10 -0.49
CA MET A 21 -10.28 20.87 0.46
C MET A 21 -10.22 21.83 1.67
N ASP A 22 -9.03 22.06 2.22
CA ASP A 22 -8.82 22.98 3.35
C ASP A 22 -9.14 24.44 2.97
N ASP A 23 -8.65 24.88 1.79
CA ASP A 23 -8.96 26.20 1.24
C ASP A 23 -10.46 26.34 1.00
N HIS A 24 -11.12 25.31 0.44
CA HIS A 24 -12.58 25.28 0.28
C HIS A 24 -13.33 25.37 1.62
N PHE A 25 -12.89 24.65 2.66
CA PHE A 25 -13.56 24.70 3.97
C PHE A 25 -13.41 26.06 4.65
N ARG A 26 -12.30 26.77 4.41
CA ARG A 26 -12.10 28.15 4.87
C ARG A 26 -13.02 29.11 4.12
N GLU A 27 -13.00 29.07 2.79
CA GLU A 27 -13.80 29.97 1.94
C GLU A 27 -15.31 29.75 2.12
N SER A 28 -15.75 28.49 2.21
CA SER A 28 -17.17 28.16 2.43
C SER A 28 -17.68 28.69 3.78
N ALA A 29 -16.85 28.74 4.82
CA ALA A 29 -17.23 29.34 6.10
C ALA A 29 -17.50 30.84 5.94
N ASP A 30 -16.60 31.56 5.26
CA ASP A 30 -16.75 33.00 5.01
C ASP A 30 -17.98 33.31 4.13
N LEU A 31 -18.20 32.51 3.08
CA LEU A 31 -19.38 32.63 2.23
C LEU A 31 -20.68 32.35 2.99
N THR A 32 -20.67 31.42 3.94
CA THR A 32 -21.82 31.13 4.80
C THR A 32 -22.16 32.31 5.69
N PHE A 33 -21.16 32.94 6.31
CA PHE A 33 -21.36 34.17 7.08
C PHE A 33 -21.88 35.33 6.24
N LEU A 34 -21.34 35.49 5.02
CA LEU A 34 -21.78 36.53 4.09
C LEU A 34 -23.24 36.33 3.67
N ALA A 35 -23.63 35.11 3.28
CA ALA A 35 -25.01 34.78 2.92
C ALA A 35 -25.99 35.04 4.08
N TYR A 36 -25.59 34.73 5.31
CA TYR A 36 -26.38 35.01 6.50
C TYR A 36 -26.57 36.53 6.69
N ARG A 37 -25.51 37.33 6.54
CA ARG A 37 -25.57 38.80 6.64
C ARG A 37 -26.50 39.42 5.59
N HIS A 38 -26.54 38.86 4.38
CA HIS A 38 -27.45 39.28 3.32
C HIS A 38 -28.87 38.71 3.44
N ARG A 39 -29.19 38.01 4.54
CA ARG A 39 -30.50 37.39 4.81
C ARG A 39 -30.90 36.35 3.76
N SER A 40 -29.92 35.77 3.06
CA SER A 40 -30.13 34.68 2.09
C SER A 40 -30.11 33.32 2.79
N TYR A 41 -31.07 33.09 3.69
CA TYR A 41 -31.08 31.89 4.56
C TYR A 41 -31.17 30.57 3.78
N SER A 42 -31.81 30.55 2.61
CA SER A 42 -31.80 29.37 1.72
C SER A 42 -30.38 28.96 1.31
N LYS A 43 -29.52 29.94 1.00
CA LYS A 43 -28.14 29.67 0.59
C LYS A 43 -27.25 29.27 1.75
N VAL A 44 -27.53 29.76 2.96
CA VAL A 44 -26.86 29.29 4.17
C VAL A 44 -27.09 27.79 4.37
N ILE A 45 -28.33 27.31 4.20
CA ILE A 45 -28.66 25.89 4.30
C ILE A 45 -27.93 25.07 3.22
N GLU A 46 -27.96 25.53 1.96
CA GLU A 46 -27.24 24.86 0.86
C GLU A 46 -25.73 24.78 1.13
N PHE A 47 -25.11 25.85 1.63
CA PHE A 47 -23.68 25.86 1.94
C PHE A 47 -23.31 24.92 3.08
N VAL A 48 -24.14 24.83 4.12
CA VAL A 48 -23.93 23.88 5.22
C VAL A 48 -24.05 22.44 4.71
N GLN A 49 -25.10 22.12 3.94
CA GLN A 49 -25.28 20.79 3.35
C GLN A 49 -24.14 20.41 2.41
N PHE A 50 -23.68 21.35 1.58
CA PHE A 50 -22.56 21.13 0.67
C PHE A 50 -21.26 20.88 1.44
N LYS A 51 -21.00 21.66 2.49
CA LYS A 51 -19.85 21.48 3.37
C LYS A 51 -19.88 20.11 4.07
N GLU A 52 -21.00 19.73 4.67
CA GLU A 52 -21.16 18.42 5.31
C GLU A 52 -20.93 17.28 4.32
N ARG A 53 -21.49 17.40 3.11
CA ARG A 53 -21.28 16.44 2.02
C ARG A 53 -19.81 16.30 1.67
N LEU A 54 -19.06 17.39 1.59
CA LEU A 54 -17.62 17.34 1.28
C LEU A 54 -16.77 16.82 2.44
N GLN A 55 -17.11 17.15 3.69
CA GLN A 55 -16.41 16.65 4.87
C GLN A 55 -16.53 15.14 5.03
N GLN A 56 -17.66 14.57 4.60
CA GLN A 56 -17.94 13.13 4.62
C GLN A 56 -17.52 12.42 3.31
N SER A 57 -16.81 13.12 2.42
CA SER A 57 -16.38 12.54 1.14
C SER A 57 -15.38 11.40 1.35
N SER A 58 -15.66 10.26 0.72
CA SER A 58 -14.76 9.11 0.73
C SER A 58 -13.36 9.44 0.21
N GLN A 59 -13.26 10.30 -0.81
CA GLN A 59 -11.99 10.74 -1.40
C GLN A 59 -11.19 11.61 -0.44
N TYR A 60 -11.86 12.54 0.25
CA TYR A 60 -11.24 13.39 1.27
C TYR A 60 -10.68 12.55 2.43
N LEU A 61 -11.48 11.62 2.95
CA LEU A 61 -11.05 10.73 4.03
C LEU A 61 -9.90 9.81 3.58
N MET A 62 -10.00 9.24 2.38
CA MET A 62 -8.92 8.41 1.82
C MET A 62 -7.61 9.20 1.69
N ALA A 63 -7.66 10.44 1.17
CA ALA A 63 -6.47 11.27 1.04
C ALA A 63 -5.85 11.63 2.41
N LYS A 64 -6.70 11.94 3.40
CA LYS A 64 -6.29 12.25 4.77
C LYS A 64 -5.61 11.05 5.46
N ILE A 65 -6.02 9.83 5.13
CA ILE A 65 -5.43 8.58 5.65
C ILE A 65 -4.17 8.18 4.86
N GLU A 66 -4.18 8.30 3.54
CA GLU A 66 -3.08 7.85 2.68
C GLU A 66 -1.83 8.76 2.80
N ILE A 67 -1.97 10.07 3.06
CA ILE A 67 -0.80 10.95 3.23
C ILE A 67 0.12 10.49 4.37
N PRO A 68 -0.38 10.31 5.60
CA PRO A 68 0.49 9.90 6.69
C PRO A 68 1.04 8.49 6.49
N ILE A 69 0.27 7.59 5.88
CA ILE A 69 0.78 6.27 5.51
C ILE A 69 1.95 6.41 4.53
N LEU A 70 1.82 7.25 3.49
CA LEU A 70 2.91 7.50 2.54
C LEU A 70 4.15 8.08 3.23
N GLN A 71 3.99 9.02 4.16
CA GLN A 71 5.08 9.56 4.95
C GLN A 71 5.77 8.47 5.79
N LEU A 72 5.00 7.60 6.44
CA LEU A 72 5.53 6.45 7.17
C LEU A 72 6.31 5.51 6.24
N LYS A 73 5.81 5.19 5.04
CA LYS A 73 6.54 4.38 4.06
C LYS A 73 7.89 5.00 3.67
N GLN A 74 7.89 6.32 3.44
CA GLN A 74 9.08 7.10 3.08
C GLN A 74 10.13 7.11 4.19
N LYS A 75 9.67 7.11 5.45
CA LYS A 75 10.50 7.34 6.64
C LYS A 75 10.76 6.09 7.48
N ALA A 76 10.22 4.94 7.10
CA ALA A 76 10.43 3.64 7.76
C ALA A 76 11.90 3.17 7.84
N ASN A 77 12.83 3.86 7.18
CA ASN A 77 14.26 3.56 7.25
C ASN A 77 14.94 4.20 8.47
N ASN A 78 14.25 5.06 9.20
CA ASN A 78 14.71 5.72 10.42
C ASN A 78 13.57 5.69 11.45
N ILE A 79 13.80 5.01 12.58
CA ILE A 79 12.77 4.80 13.60
C ILE A 79 12.37 6.12 14.28
N GLU A 80 13.30 7.04 14.52
CA GLU A 80 13.01 8.35 15.12
C GLU A 80 12.14 9.23 14.20
N GLU A 81 12.41 9.24 12.89
CA GLU A 81 11.57 9.95 11.92
C GLU A 81 10.16 9.34 11.84
N GLY A 82 10.06 8.00 11.90
CA GLY A 82 8.79 7.28 11.91
C GLY A 82 7.96 7.57 13.17
N GLU A 83 8.59 7.56 14.34
CA GLU A 83 7.95 7.94 15.62
C GLU A 83 7.47 9.39 15.60
N GLY A 84 8.29 10.32 15.07
CA GLY A 84 7.91 11.73 14.95
C GLY A 84 6.66 11.95 14.07
N ILE A 85 6.50 11.18 12.99
CA ILE A 85 5.27 11.18 12.19
C ILE A 85 4.10 10.67 13.04
N LEU A 86 4.25 9.52 13.71
CA LEU A 86 3.18 8.96 14.53
C LEU A 86 2.74 9.92 15.65
N ASP A 87 3.68 10.61 16.29
CA ASP A 87 3.41 11.61 17.33
C ASP A 87 2.59 12.79 16.77
N SER A 88 2.94 13.26 15.56
CA SER A 88 2.17 14.32 14.88
C SER A 88 0.72 13.92 14.58
N LEU A 89 0.45 12.63 14.47
CA LEU A 89 -0.87 12.03 14.23
C LEU A 89 -1.59 11.62 15.52
N LYS A 90 -1.12 12.10 16.69
CA LYS A 90 -1.60 11.64 18.01
C LYS A 90 -1.59 10.11 18.11
N GLN A 91 -0.50 9.50 17.67
CA GLN A 91 -0.25 8.05 17.73
C GLN A 91 -1.29 7.22 16.96
N GLY A 92 -1.94 7.81 15.96
CA GLY A 92 -2.93 7.16 15.11
C GLY A 92 -4.35 7.05 15.71
N VAL A 93 -4.57 7.54 16.94
CA VAL A 93 -5.89 7.45 17.61
C VAL A 93 -6.98 8.18 16.83
N GLN A 94 -6.64 9.33 16.22
CA GLN A 94 -7.59 10.11 15.41
C GLN A 94 -8.17 9.31 14.23
N PHE A 95 -7.43 8.34 13.69
CA PHE A 95 -7.92 7.52 12.59
C PHE A 95 -8.85 6.40 13.05
N LEU A 96 -8.71 5.92 14.30
CA LEU A 96 -9.68 5.00 14.89
C LEU A 96 -11.02 5.70 15.12
N GLU A 97 -10.99 6.92 15.69
CA GLU A 97 -12.19 7.75 15.87
C GLU A 97 -12.89 8.01 14.53
N LEU A 98 -12.13 8.32 13.47
CA LEU A 98 -12.68 8.45 12.11
C LEU A 98 -13.38 7.17 11.62
N THR A 99 -12.88 6.00 12.00
CA THR A 99 -13.48 4.72 11.61
C THR A 99 -14.80 4.49 12.31
N ASP A 100 -14.87 4.83 13.60
CA ASP A 100 -16.11 4.72 14.38
C ASP A 100 -17.15 5.76 13.91
N GLU A 101 -16.68 6.94 13.49
CA GLU A 101 -17.51 7.94 12.81
C GLU A 101 -18.06 7.46 11.45
N ILE A 102 -17.26 6.73 10.66
CA ILE A 102 -17.72 6.13 9.39
C ILE A 102 -18.79 5.06 9.64
N GLY A 103 -18.68 4.30 10.73
CA GLY A 103 -19.71 3.34 11.12
C GLY A 103 -21.04 4.00 11.52
N THR A 104 -21.02 5.27 11.94
CA THR A 104 -22.19 6.00 12.44
C THR A 104 -22.77 7.03 11.46
N LYS A 105 -21.96 7.59 10.55
CA LYS A 105 -22.35 8.57 9.53
C LYS A 105 -22.20 7.97 8.13
N SER A 106 -23.16 8.23 7.23
CA SER A 106 -23.07 7.77 5.84
C SER A 106 -21.99 8.52 5.07
N LEU A 107 -20.99 7.80 4.55
CA LEU A 107 -20.02 8.35 3.61
C LEU A 107 -20.69 8.89 2.35
N THR A 108 -20.18 9.99 1.81
CA THR A 108 -20.64 10.55 0.55
C THR A 108 -19.70 10.17 -0.59
N PHE A 109 -20.29 9.84 -1.73
CA PHE A 109 -19.58 9.48 -2.95
C PHE A 109 -19.89 10.56 -3.98
N ASN A 110 -18.90 11.43 -4.24
CA ASN A 110 -19.06 12.63 -5.07
C ASN A 110 -18.48 12.46 -6.47
N GLU A 111 -18.06 11.24 -6.81
CA GLU A 111 -17.54 10.91 -8.13
C GLU A 111 -18.66 10.94 -9.17
N GLU A 112 -18.42 11.62 -10.29
CA GLU A 112 -19.34 11.67 -11.42
C GLU A 112 -19.20 10.39 -12.28
N LEU A 113 -19.48 9.24 -11.67
CA LEU A 113 -19.43 7.93 -12.35
C LEU A 113 -20.47 7.81 -13.47
N GLN A 114 -21.54 8.61 -13.43
CA GLN A 114 -22.62 8.62 -14.42
C GLN A 114 -22.28 9.40 -15.69
N LEU A 115 -21.35 10.36 -15.63
CA LEU A 115 -20.90 11.14 -16.80
C LEU A 115 -19.74 10.46 -17.53
N ARG A 116 -19.07 9.52 -16.88
CA ARG A 116 -18.03 8.71 -17.50
C ARG A 116 -18.67 7.81 -18.57
N PRO A 117 -18.14 7.77 -19.80
CA PRO A 117 -18.60 6.81 -20.80
C PRO A 117 -18.48 5.39 -20.23
N TRP A 118 -19.54 4.58 -20.34
CA TRP A 118 -19.63 3.25 -19.73
C TRP A 118 -18.48 2.30 -20.11
N TRP A 119 -17.86 2.52 -21.28
CA TRP A 119 -16.73 1.74 -21.79
C TRP A 119 -15.37 2.17 -21.22
N THR A 120 -15.32 3.25 -20.42
CA THR A 120 -14.08 3.72 -19.81
C THR A 120 -13.67 2.73 -18.73
N PRO A 121 -12.46 2.12 -18.81
CA PRO A 121 -11.99 1.18 -17.80
C PRO A 121 -12.03 1.80 -16.39
N THR A 122 -12.45 1.01 -15.41
CA THR A 122 -12.25 1.33 -13.99
C THR A 122 -11.02 0.60 -13.48
N TYR A 123 -10.48 1.02 -12.33
CA TYR A 123 -9.33 0.33 -11.74
C TYR A 123 -9.65 -1.12 -11.36
N ASP A 124 -10.93 -1.43 -11.11
CA ASP A 124 -11.42 -2.76 -10.73
C ASP A 124 -11.87 -3.62 -11.91
N LYS A 125 -12.26 -3.00 -13.03
CA LYS A 125 -12.87 -3.71 -14.16
C LYS A 125 -12.42 -3.15 -15.50
N ASN A 126 -11.81 -4.02 -16.30
CA ASN A 126 -11.44 -3.73 -17.67
C ASN A 126 -12.47 -4.35 -18.63
N TYR A 127 -13.42 -3.54 -19.08
CA TYR A 127 -14.48 -3.94 -20.02
C TYR A 127 -13.96 -4.34 -21.41
N LEU A 128 -12.66 -4.15 -21.70
CA LEU A 128 -12.02 -4.57 -22.96
C LEU A 128 -11.50 -6.02 -22.91
N LEU A 129 -11.48 -6.66 -21.74
CA LEU A 129 -11.03 -8.05 -21.56
C LEU A 129 -12.19 -9.06 -21.62
N GLU A 130 -13.41 -8.63 -21.34
CA GLU A 130 -14.60 -9.47 -21.44
C GLU A 130 -15.13 -9.47 -22.89
N PRO A 131 -15.76 -10.56 -23.35
CA PRO A 131 -16.44 -10.58 -24.65
C PRO A 131 -17.44 -9.43 -24.75
N PHE A 132 -17.42 -8.70 -25.88
CA PHE A 132 -18.37 -7.60 -26.08
C PHE A 132 -19.78 -8.16 -26.32
N GLU A 133 -20.64 -8.10 -25.30
CA GLU A 133 -22.01 -8.64 -25.33
C GLU A 133 -23.07 -7.64 -25.86
N GLY A 134 -22.64 -6.51 -26.43
CA GLY A 134 -23.54 -5.50 -27.02
C GLY A 134 -24.22 -4.56 -26.01
N VAL A 135 -25.21 -3.80 -26.48
CA VAL A 135 -25.87 -2.70 -25.73
C VAL A 135 -26.67 -3.19 -24.51
N ALA A 136 -27.00 -4.49 -24.45
CA ALA A 136 -27.77 -5.10 -23.37
C ALA A 136 -26.98 -5.24 -22.05
N TYR A 137 -25.66 -5.19 -22.08
CA TYR A 137 -24.80 -5.30 -20.88
C TYR A 137 -24.91 -4.07 -19.94
N CYS A 138 -25.29 -2.92 -20.48
CA CYS A 138 -25.42 -1.66 -19.74
C CYS A 138 -26.87 -1.33 -19.42
N THR A 139 -27.61 -2.24 -18.77
CA THR A 139 -28.87 -1.83 -18.14
C THR A 139 -28.55 -0.93 -16.93
N GLY A 140 -29.37 0.10 -16.69
CA GLY A 140 -29.15 1.02 -15.55
C GLY A 140 -29.04 0.28 -14.20
N GLN A 141 -29.72 -0.85 -14.07
CA GLN A 141 -29.70 -1.70 -12.87
C GLN A 141 -28.35 -2.39 -12.64
N THR A 142 -27.70 -2.90 -13.71
CA THR A 142 -26.35 -3.49 -13.62
C THR A 142 -25.30 -2.45 -13.25
N LEU A 143 -25.45 -1.21 -13.71
CA LEU A 143 -24.54 -0.11 -13.38
C LEU A 143 -24.70 0.31 -11.91
N ASP A 144 -25.93 0.42 -11.41
CA ASP A 144 -26.20 0.78 -10.02
C ASP A 144 -25.64 -0.25 -9.02
N ASP A 145 -25.78 -1.54 -9.32
CA ASP A 145 -25.24 -2.61 -8.48
C ASP A 145 -23.69 -2.62 -8.48
N GLN A 146 -23.07 -2.32 -9.64
CA GLN A 146 -21.62 -2.13 -9.73
C GLN A 146 -21.14 -0.93 -8.89
N ILE A 147 -21.86 0.20 -8.94
CA ILE A 147 -21.55 1.38 -8.14
C ILE A 147 -21.65 1.05 -6.64
N LYS A 148 -22.72 0.38 -6.20
CA LYS A 148 -22.89 -0.03 -4.80
C LYS A 148 -21.77 -0.95 -4.33
N GLN A 149 -21.39 -1.93 -5.15
CA GLN A 149 -20.29 -2.83 -4.83
C GLN A 149 -18.96 -2.08 -4.71
N SER A 150 -18.68 -1.14 -5.63
CA SER A 150 -17.49 -0.29 -5.58
C SER A 150 -17.46 0.57 -4.33
N GLN A 151 -18.59 1.19 -3.98
CA GLN A 151 -18.74 2.00 -2.76
C GLN A 151 -18.46 1.16 -1.50
N ALA A 152 -19.01 -0.05 -1.41
CA ALA A 152 -18.77 -0.96 -0.30
C ALA A 152 -17.28 -1.36 -0.17
N LYS A 153 -16.57 -1.57 -1.29
CA LYS A 153 -15.12 -1.80 -1.29
C LYS A 153 -14.34 -0.59 -0.78
N VAL A 154 -14.75 0.63 -1.17
CA VAL A 154 -14.11 1.86 -0.69
C VAL A 154 -14.27 2.00 0.82
N VAL A 155 -15.46 1.74 1.37
CA VAL A 155 -15.69 1.78 2.83
C VAL A 155 -14.75 0.82 3.56
N LYS A 156 -14.71 -0.45 3.13
CA LYS A 156 -13.80 -1.45 3.71
C LYS A 156 -12.33 -1.05 3.59
N THR A 157 -11.97 -0.41 2.47
CA THR A 157 -10.59 0.07 2.27
C THR A 157 -10.27 1.20 3.23
N ILE A 158 -11.15 2.19 3.39
CA ILE A 158 -10.95 3.29 4.34
C ILE A 158 -10.80 2.75 5.76
N GLU A 159 -11.72 1.86 6.18
CA GLU A 159 -11.65 1.21 7.50
C GLU A 159 -10.35 0.44 7.69
N LYS A 160 -9.92 -0.33 6.71
CA LYS A 160 -8.65 -1.08 6.81
C LYS A 160 -7.45 -0.14 6.90
N ARG A 161 -7.41 0.89 6.06
CA ARG A 161 -6.26 1.82 5.97
C ARG A 161 -6.15 2.70 7.21
N SER A 162 -7.27 3.08 7.83
CA SER A 162 -7.27 3.88 9.05
C SER A 162 -6.66 3.16 10.27
N LEU A 163 -6.69 1.82 10.29
CA LEU A 163 -6.04 1.04 11.36
C LEU A 163 -4.50 1.10 11.29
N LEU A 164 -3.92 1.27 10.10
CA LEU A 164 -2.49 1.08 9.88
C LEU A 164 -1.61 2.00 10.74
N PRO A 165 -1.83 3.33 10.83
CA PRO A 165 -0.98 4.17 11.67
C PRO A 165 -0.97 3.73 13.14
N ARG A 166 -2.12 3.31 13.69
CA ARG A 166 -2.21 2.85 15.07
C ARG A 166 -1.57 1.48 15.26
N LEU A 167 -1.78 0.55 14.34
CA LEU A 167 -1.15 -0.77 14.36
C LEU A 167 0.38 -0.67 14.30
N VAL A 168 0.92 0.20 13.45
CA VAL A 168 2.37 0.48 13.37
C VAL A 168 2.87 1.04 14.69
N PHE A 169 2.20 2.05 15.26
CA PHE A 169 2.58 2.63 16.55
C PHE A 169 2.62 1.58 17.67
N LEU A 170 1.53 0.83 17.86
CA LEU A 170 1.44 -0.19 18.91
C LEU A 170 2.49 -1.29 18.72
N SER A 171 2.77 -1.67 17.47
CA SER A 171 3.81 -2.66 17.15
C SER A 171 5.20 -2.20 17.59
N ILE A 172 5.55 -0.92 17.35
CA ILE A 172 6.82 -0.34 17.80
C ILE A 172 6.90 -0.35 19.34
N GLN A 173 5.81 0.02 20.03
CA GLN A 173 5.77 0.06 21.49
C GLN A 173 5.86 -1.33 22.13
N CYS A 174 5.16 -2.33 21.58
CA CYS A 174 5.25 -3.73 22.01
C CYS A 174 6.67 -4.28 21.80
N ALA A 175 7.27 -4.01 20.64
CA ALA A 175 8.64 -4.44 20.33
C ALA A 175 9.69 -3.81 21.28
N SER A 176 9.60 -2.50 21.55
CA SER A 176 10.47 -1.80 22.52
C SER A 176 10.41 -2.43 23.91
N SER A 177 9.21 -2.75 24.35
CA SER A 177 8.93 -3.16 25.73
C SER A 177 9.27 -4.62 26.00
N SER A 178 9.18 -5.47 24.98
CA SER A 178 9.67 -6.85 25.03
C SER A 178 11.15 -6.91 25.44
N VAL A 179 11.98 -6.01 24.89
CA VAL A 179 13.43 -5.97 25.17
C VAL A 179 13.77 -5.29 26.49
N LYS A 180 13.12 -4.16 26.80
CA LYS A 180 13.48 -3.35 27.97
C LYS A 180 13.09 -4.00 29.29
N GLY A 181 12.21 -5.01 29.27
CA GLY A 181 11.44 -5.44 30.43
C GLY A 181 10.47 -4.34 30.87
N ASN A 182 9.58 -4.62 31.83
CA ASN A 182 8.52 -3.70 32.30
C ASN A 182 9.00 -2.35 32.90
N VAL A 183 10.28 -1.97 32.77
CA VAL A 183 10.85 -0.73 33.29
C VAL A 183 11.63 -0.02 32.17
N GLU A 184 11.04 1.04 31.61
CA GLU A 184 11.73 1.92 30.67
C GLU A 184 12.87 2.69 31.35
N ALA A 185 13.82 3.19 30.56
CA ALA A 185 14.97 3.97 31.04
C ALA A 185 14.58 5.25 31.82
N ASN A 186 13.31 5.69 31.72
CA ASN A 186 12.76 6.86 32.40
C ASN A 186 11.90 6.51 33.64
N GLY A 187 11.79 5.24 34.03
CA GLY A 187 10.95 4.80 35.15
C GLY A 187 9.45 4.69 34.84
N SER A 188 9.02 4.96 33.61
CA SER A 188 7.67 4.63 33.13
C SER A 188 7.55 3.12 32.89
N VAL A 189 6.47 2.55 33.41
CA VAL A 189 6.08 1.15 33.18
C VAL A 189 5.29 1.11 31.88
N PHE A 190 5.62 0.17 30.98
CA PHE A 190 4.82 -0.07 29.78
C PHE A 190 3.36 -0.33 30.17
N ASP A 191 2.42 0.39 29.55
CA ASP A 191 1.01 0.19 29.84
C ASP A 191 0.53 -1.12 29.19
N PRO A 192 0.19 -2.17 29.97
CA PRO A 192 -0.29 -3.44 29.41
C PRO A 192 -1.55 -3.26 28.56
N LYS A 193 -2.28 -2.13 28.72
CA LYS A 193 -3.42 -1.78 27.87
C LYS A 193 -3.05 -1.66 26.39
N LEU A 194 -1.82 -1.24 26.07
CA LEU A 194 -1.37 -1.11 24.67
C LEU A 194 -1.29 -2.47 23.97
N SER A 195 -0.83 -3.50 24.67
CA SER A 195 -0.81 -4.87 24.14
C SER A 195 -2.22 -5.41 23.92
N SER A 196 -3.14 -5.17 24.87
CA SER A 196 -4.53 -5.57 24.71
C SER A 196 -5.24 -4.80 23.58
N GLU A 197 -4.91 -3.53 23.39
CA GLU A 197 -5.43 -2.74 22.28
C GLU A 197 -4.93 -3.29 20.94
N LEU A 198 -3.64 -3.63 20.83
CA LEU A 198 -3.09 -4.23 19.62
C LEU A 198 -3.79 -5.54 19.27
N ARG A 199 -4.07 -6.39 20.27
CA ARG A 199 -4.88 -7.61 20.08
C ARG A 199 -6.26 -7.31 19.52
N LEU A 200 -6.99 -6.36 20.11
CA LEU A 200 -8.34 -5.99 19.65
C LEU A 200 -8.32 -5.45 18.21
N LEU A 201 -7.30 -4.66 17.85
CA LEU A 201 -7.15 -4.17 16.48
C LEU A 201 -6.76 -5.28 15.50
N LEU A 202 -5.96 -6.26 15.91
CA LEU A 202 -5.66 -7.46 15.11
C LEU A 202 -6.91 -8.33 14.89
N GLU A 203 -7.76 -8.48 15.92
CA GLU A 203 -9.07 -9.15 15.79
C GLU A 203 -9.96 -8.41 14.79
N ARG A 204 -10.03 -7.07 14.86
CA ARG A 204 -10.74 -6.25 13.87
C ARG A 204 -10.16 -6.41 12.47
N TYR A 205 -8.84 -6.44 12.35
CA TYR A 205 -8.14 -6.61 11.07
C TYR A 205 -8.41 -7.99 10.46
N ALA A 206 -8.38 -9.06 11.25
CA ALA A 206 -8.73 -10.41 10.83
C ALA A 206 -10.19 -10.49 10.34
N ASN A 207 -11.12 -9.83 11.04
CA ASN A 207 -12.52 -9.76 10.62
C ASN A 207 -12.68 -9.06 9.26
N ILE A 208 -11.90 -8.01 8.99
CA ILE A 208 -11.88 -7.33 7.67
C ILE A 208 -11.39 -8.28 6.56
N LEU A 209 -10.42 -9.16 6.89
CA LEU A 209 -9.96 -10.23 5.99
C LEU A 209 -10.98 -11.37 5.82
N GLY A 210 -12.04 -11.40 6.63
CA GLY A 210 -13.10 -12.41 6.59
C GLY A 210 -12.86 -13.63 7.48
N PHE A 211 -11.95 -13.54 8.47
CA PHE A 211 -11.57 -14.65 9.35
C PHE A 211 -11.74 -14.27 10.81
N SER A 212 -12.02 -15.27 11.66
CA SER A 212 -11.81 -15.09 13.09
C SER A 212 -10.31 -14.93 13.36
N PHE A 213 -9.94 -14.32 14.49
CA PHE A 213 -8.53 -14.13 14.84
C PHE A 213 -7.76 -15.46 14.88
N GLN A 214 -8.33 -16.50 15.49
CA GLN A 214 -7.68 -17.81 15.57
C GLN A 214 -7.54 -18.48 14.20
N ASP A 215 -8.56 -18.38 13.35
CA ASP A 215 -8.49 -18.92 11.99
C ASP A 215 -7.45 -18.19 11.13
N ALA A 216 -7.33 -16.87 11.30
CA ALA A 216 -6.34 -16.05 10.61
C ALA A 216 -4.91 -16.40 11.05
N VAL A 217 -4.70 -16.59 12.35
CA VAL A 217 -3.41 -17.06 12.91
C VAL A 217 -3.08 -18.44 12.36
N GLY A 218 -4.00 -19.40 12.46
CA GLY A 218 -3.81 -20.76 11.93
C GLY A 218 -3.49 -20.78 10.43
N MET A 219 -4.21 -19.96 9.64
CA MET A 219 -3.95 -19.83 8.21
C MET A 219 -2.54 -19.32 7.89
N ALA A 220 -2.01 -18.37 8.66
CA ALA A 220 -0.65 -17.87 8.46
C ALA A 220 0.41 -18.98 8.67
N PHE A 221 0.25 -19.78 9.73
CA PHE A 221 1.15 -20.91 10.01
C PHE A 221 1.02 -22.06 9.01
N ASP A 222 -0.19 -22.38 8.56
CA ASP A 222 -0.42 -23.40 7.52
C ASP A 222 0.28 -23.03 6.20
N ILE A 223 0.25 -21.75 5.82
CA ILE A 223 0.89 -21.25 4.60
C ILE A 223 2.40 -21.24 4.72
N SER A 224 2.95 -20.89 5.89
CA SER A 224 4.40 -20.92 6.10
C SER A 224 4.98 -22.33 6.13
N SER A 225 4.22 -23.28 6.68
CA SER A 225 4.60 -24.69 6.75
C SER A 225 4.40 -25.42 5.42
N GLY A 226 3.74 -24.78 4.44
CA GLY A 226 3.45 -25.37 3.14
C GLY A 226 2.27 -26.37 3.16
N LEU A 227 1.47 -26.37 4.23
CA LEU A 227 0.26 -27.19 4.35
C LEU A 227 -0.91 -26.65 3.51
N LYS A 228 -0.91 -25.35 3.21
CA LYS A 228 -1.91 -24.69 2.35
C LYS A 228 -1.25 -23.87 1.25
N ASP A 229 -1.91 -23.84 0.09
CA ASP A 229 -1.46 -23.07 -1.07
C ASP A 229 -1.67 -21.56 -0.88
N ALA A 230 -0.70 -20.82 -1.41
CA ALA A 230 -0.64 -19.36 -1.41
C ALA A 230 -1.77 -18.69 -2.22
N GLU A 231 -2.48 -19.45 -3.05
CA GLU A 231 -3.63 -18.94 -3.82
C GLU A 231 -4.72 -18.35 -2.93
N ALA A 232 -4.86 -18.86 -1.70
CA ALA A 232 -5.79 -18.34 -0.69
C ALA A 232 -5.52 -16.87 -0.33
N TRP A 233 -4.29 -16.38 -0.50
CA TRP A 233 -3.90 -15.00 -0.21
C TRP A 233 -3.87 -14.09 -1.44
N SER A 234 -4.03 -14.65 -2.64
CA SER A 234 -3.80 -13.93 -3.90
C SER A 234 -4.54 -12.59 -4.03
N CYS A 235 -5.80 -12.52 -3.58
CA CYS A 235 -6.62 -11.30 -3.66
C CYS A 235 -6.29 -10.24 -2.60
N ASN A 236 -5.68 -10.61 -1.47
CA ASN A 236 -5.44 -9.72 -0.31
C ASN A 236 -4.01 -9.87 0.23
N LEU A 237 -3.04 -10.21 -0.62
CA LEU A 237 -1.69 -10.61 -0.20
C LEU A 237 -1.03 -9.56 0.70
N ILE A 238 -1.10 -8.29 0.31
CA ILE A 238 -0.48 -7.19 1.08
C ILE A 238 -1.12 -7.06 2.47
N ASP A 239 -2.42 -7.27 2.56
CA ASP A 239 -3.15 -7.14 3.81
C ASP A 239 -2.83 -8.29 4.78
N TRP A 240 -2.74 -9.51 4.26
CA TRP A 240 -2.26 -10.67 5.01
C TRP A 240 -0.84 -10.49 5.53
N MET A 241 0.04 -9.94 4.69
CA MET A 241 1.42 -9.65 5.08
C MET A 241 1.50 -8.61 6.19
N ASN A 242 0.70 -7.53 6.09
CA ASN A 242 0.59 -6.54 7.16
C ASN A 242 0.10 -7.18 8.46
N PHE A 243 -0.95 -8.02 8.39
CA PHE A 243 -1.47 -8.75 9.55
C PHE A 243 -0.39 -9.61 10.23
N VAL A 244 0.37 -10.40 9.46
CA VAL A 244 1.41 -11.29 10.01
C VAL A 244 2.54 -10.49 10.67
N VAL A 245 2.93 -9.35 10.11
CA VAL A 245 3.94 -8.46 10.71
C VAL A 245 3.46 -7.88 12.04
N PHE A 246 2.21 -7.40 12.11
CA PHE A 246 1.64 -6.88 13.36
C PHE A 246 1.37 -7.98 14.39
N LEU A 247 1.01 -9.19 13.95
CA LEU A 247 0.87 -10.37 14.80
C LEU A 247 2.19 -10.72 15.48
N ASN A 248 3.30 -10.70 14.72
CA ASN A 248 4.64 -10.90 15.28
C ASN A 248 4.97 -9.84 16.34
N ALA A 249 4.68 -8.56 16.07
CA ALA A 249 4.92 -7.49 17.03
C ALA A 249 4.10 -7.62 18.32
N TRP A 250 2.87 -8.11 18.23
CA TRP A 250 2.05 -8.42 19.40
C TRP A 250 2.59 -9.62 20.19
N ASN A 251 2.91 -10.72 19.49
CA ASN A 251 3.38 -11.95 20.11
C ASN A 251 4.76 -11.78 20.76
N LEU A 252 5.60 -10.87 20.27
CA LEU A 252 6.85 -10.45 20.91
C LEU A 252 6.68 -10.04 22.37
N TYR A 253 5.54 -9.43 22.72
CA TYR A 253 5.25 -8.99 24.08
C TYR A 253 4.33 -9.96 24.83
N SER A 254 3.32 -10.52 24.16
CA SER A 254 2.31 -11.36 24.82
C SER A 254 2.79 -12.81 25.04
N HIS A 255 3.65 -13.32 24.16
CA HIS A 255 4.06 -14.72 24.10
C HIS A 255 2.88 -15.71 24.09
N GLU A 256 1.72 -15.30 23.56
CA GLU A 256 0.50 -16.11 23.58
C GLU A 256 0.45 -17.12 22.42
N VAL A 257 1.09 -16.82 21.29
CA VAL A 257 1.03 -17.67 20.09
C VAL A 257 2.03 -18.82 20.15
N ASP A 258 3.21 -18.60 20.74
CA ASP A 258 4.29 -19.60 20.81
C ASP A 258 4.16 -20.57 22.01
N ARG A 259 3.16 -20.39 22.89
CA ARG A 259 3.02 -21.25 24.09
C ARG A 259 2.56 -22.68 23.80
N ASP A 260 1.93 -22.93 22.65
CA ASP A 260 1.50 -24.27 22.23
C ASP A 260 2.53 -24.98 21.31
N SER A 261 3.70 -24.38 21.08
CA SER A 261 4.45 -24.58 19.84
C SER A 261 5.74 -25.43 19.92
N ASN A 262 5.67 -26.62 20.52
CA ASN A 262 6.61 -27.68 20.10
C ASN A 262 6.40 -28.11 18.62
N LYS A 263 5.40 -27.54 17.92
CA LYS A 263 5.03 -27.84 16.53
C LYS A 263 5.14 -26.66 15.54
N HIS A 264 5.21 -25.41 16.01
CA HIS A 264 5.17 -24.22 15.15
C HIS A 264 6.34 -23.30 15.52
N GLY A 265 7.21 -22.98 14.55
CA GLY A 265 8.39 -22.11 14.79
C GLY A 265 8.01 -20.69 15.23
N SER A 266 8.99 -19.89 15.67
CA SER A 266 8.71 -18.53 16.18
C SER A 266 8.05 -17.63 15.14
N THR A 267 7.19 -16.72 15.61
CA THR A 267 6.54 -15.70 14.76
C THR A 267 7.53 -14.82 13.97
N TRP A 268 8.76 -14.67 14.44
CA TRP A 268 9.84 -14.02 13.67
C TRP A 268 10.22 -14.79 12.42
N LEU A 269 10.45 -16.09 12.57
CA LEU A 269 10.77 -16.98 11.46
C LEU A 269 9.61 -17.02 10.46
N LEU A 270 8.37 -17.03 10.94
CA LEU A 270 7.15 -16.95 10.14
C LEU A 270 7.16 -15.74 9.19
N VAL A 271 7.33 -14.53 9.74
CA VAL A 271 7.35 -13.28 8.96
C VAL A 271 8.48 -13.29 7.93
N ASN A 272 9.69 -13.69 8.35
CA ASN A 272 10.87 -13.72 7.49
C ASN A 272 10.70 -14.69 6.30
N LEU A 273 10.21 -15.91 6.57
CA LEU A 273 10.00 -16.94 5.54
C LEU A 273 8.93 -16.51 4.54
N ILE A 274 7.79 -16.03 5.03
CA ILE A 274 6.68 -15.62 4.19
C ILE A 274 7.07 -14.40 3.34
N LEU A 275 7.64 -13.34 3.94
CA LEU A 275 8.06 -12.16 3.16
C LEU A 275 9.09 -12.53 2.09
N LYS A 276 10.12 -13.30 2.44
CA LYS A 276 11.15 -13.76 1.49
C LYS A 276 10.52 -14.57 0.36
N LYS A 277 9.68 -15.56 0.68
CA LYS A 277 9.00 -16.42 -0.31
C LYS A 277 8.23 -15.59 -1.32
N TYR A 278 7.31 -14.75 -0.88
CA TYR A 278 6.42 -14.02 -1.79
C TYR A 278 7.12 -12.91 -2.56
N ILE A 279 8.11 -12.23 -1.96
CA ILE A 279 8.94 -11.27 -2.69
C ILE A 279 9.69 -11.98 -3.82
N LEU A 280 10.30 -13.14 -3.55
CA LEU A 280 11.02 -13.90 -4.56
C LEU A 280 10.10 -14.50 -5.62
N ASP A 281 8.92 -15.00 -5.23
CA ASP A 281 7.94 -15.52 -6.18
C ASP A 281 7.46 -14.42 -7.13
N LYS A 282 7.26 -13.19 -6.64
CA LYS A 282 6.93 -12.03 -7.49
C LYS A 282 8.08 -11.60 -8.39
N VAL A 283 9.32 -11.62 -7.91
CA VAL A 283 10.50 -11.35 -8.76
C VAL A 283 10.63 -12.40 -9.87
N ARG A 284 10.38 -13.68 -9.55
CA ARG A 284 10.44 -14.80 -10.50
C ARG A 284 9.30 -14.78 -11.51
N SER A 285 8.07 -14.48 -11.08
CA SER A 285 6.89 -14.45 -11.96
C SER A 285 6.95 -13.33 -12.99
N MET A 286 7.60 -12.20 -12.67
CA MET A 286 7.68 -11.05 -13.56
C MET A 286 8.61 -11.25 -14.79
N GLY A 287 9.50 -12.25 -14.78
CA GLY A 287 10.39 -12.53 -15.91
C GLY A 287 11.14 -11.29 -16.43
N ALA A 288 11.27 -11.17 -17.76
CA ALA A 288 11.70 -9.93 -18.42
C ALA A 288 10.49 -9.00 -18.57
N LEU A 289 10.60 -7.76 -18.07
CA LEU A 289 9.49 -6.77 -18.07
C LEU A 289 9.02 -6.30 -19.47
N GLU A 290 9.50 -6.95 -20.53
CA GLU A 290 9.44 -6.50 -21.93
C GLU A 290 8.07 -6.67 -22.56
N SER A 291 7.18 -7.45 -21.95
CA SER A 291 5.84 -7.73 -22.47
C SER A 291 4.75 -7.29 -21.47
N SER A 292 4.09 -6.18 -21.80
CA SER A 292 2.79 -5.73 -21.26
C SER A 292 2.77 -4.73 -20.08
N PRO A 293 1.92 -3.68 -20.16
CA PRO A 293 1.54 -2.85 -19.02
C PRO A 293 0.57 -3.62 -18.13
N GLY A 294 1.10 -4.28 -17.10
CA GLY A 294 0.29 -5.03 -16.13
C GLY A 294 1.09 -5.99 -15.25
N CYS A 295 2.42 -5.81 -15.18
CA CYS A 295 3.29 -6.68 -14.41
C CYS A 295 2.94 -6.64 -12.92
N ASP A 296 3.27 -7.72 -12.21
CA ASP A 296 3.22 -7.88 -10.74
C ASP A 296 4.04 -6.82 -9.94
N LEU A 297 4.62 -5.83 -10.62
CA LEU A 297 5.47 -4.79 -10.06
C LEU A 297 4.78 -3.96 -8.96
N PRO A 298 3.52 -3.50 -9.09
CA PRO A 298 2.85 -2.78 -8.01
C PRO A 298 2.73 -3.63 -6.74
N HIS A 299 2.52 -4.95 -6.86
CA HIS A 299 2.48 -5.85 -5.72
C HIS A 299 3.86 -5.98 -5.07
N LEU A 300 4.93 -6.13 -5.86
CA LEU A 300 6.30 -6.16 -5.33
C LEU A 300 6.67 -4.84 -4.62
N VAL A 301 6.31 -3.70 -5.22
CA VAL A 301 6.51 -2.38 -4.61
C VAL A 301 5.74 -2.29 -3.29
N LEU A 302 4.49 -2.73 -3.24
CA LEU A 302 3.71 -2.72 -2.00
C LEU A 302 4.31 -3.63 -0.93
N LEU A 303 4.75 -4.86 -1.26
CA LEU A 303 5.40 -5.77 -0.31
C LEU A 303 6.62 -5.13 0.36
N ILE A 304 7.44 -4.42 -0.40
CA ILE A 304 8.66 -3.76 0.11
C ILE A 304 8.33 -2.48 0.90
N THR A 305 7.33 -1.73 0.46
CA THR A 305 7.03 -0.40 0.99
C THR A 305 6.04 -0.41 2.16
N GLU A 306 5.30 -1.50 2.37
CA GLU A 306 4.39 -1.67 3.51
C GLU A 306 4.86 -2.77 4.47
N PRO A 307 4.56 -4.07 4.28
CA PRO A 307 4.80 -5.05 5.33
C PRO A 307 6.30 -5.22 5.64
N LEU A 308 7.17 -5.21 4.63
CA LEU A 308 8.61 -5.23 4.88
C LEU A 308 9.09 -3.94 5.58
N ALA A 309 8.49 -2.79 5.28
CA ALA A 309 8.82 -1.52 5.94
C ALA A 309 8.40 -1.53 7.42
N TRP A 310 7.20 -2.03 7.73
CA TRP A 310 6.74 -2.20 9.11
C TRP A 310 7.61 -3.20 9.87
N HIS A 311 8.01 -4.29 9.23
CA HIS A 311 8.93 -5.28 9.83
C HIS A 311 10.31 -4.67 10.11
N ILE A 312 10.84 -3.85 9.20
CA ILE A 312 12.10 -3.11 9.42
C ILE A 312 11.96 -2.17 10.63
N MET A 313 10.84 -1.47 10.80
CA MET A 313 10.63 -0.61 11.99
C MET A 313 10.59 -1.42 13.29
N VAL A 314 9.97 -2.60 13.29
CA VAL A 314 9.98 -3.52 14.44
C VAL A 314 11.41 -3.98 14.75
N ILE A 315 12.18 -4.41 13.74
CA ILE A 315 13.59 -4.79 13.86
C ILE A 315 14.42 -3.63 14.44
N GLN A 316 14.27 -2.42 13.90
CA GLN A 316 14.95 -1.22 14.36
C GLN A 316 14.65 -0.93 15.83
N CYS A 317 13.40 -1.06 16.23
CA CYS A 317 12.98 -0.82 17.61
C CYS A 317 13.61 -1.83 18.58
N CYS A 318 13.61 -3.12 18.23
CA CYS A 318 14.28 -4.15 19.01
C CYS A 318 15.79 -3.90 19.09
N ALA A 319 16.44 -3.64 17.95
CA ALA A 319 17.87 -3.37 17.86
C ALA A 319 18.28 -2.17 18.74
N ARG A 320 17.53 -1.07 18.65
CA ARG A 320 17.74 0.14 19.48
C ARG A 320 17.62 -0.16 20.98
N SER A 321 16.75 -1.09 21.36
CA SER A 321 16.51 -1.45 22.76
C SER A 321 17.50 -2.48 23.30
N LEU A 322 18.13 -3.27 22.44
CA LEU A 322 19.18 -4.23 22.80
C LEU A 322 20.53 -3.56 23.08
N LEU A 323 20.77 -2.36 22.53
CA LEU A 323 21.98 -1.59 22.79
C LEU A 323 22.07 -1.18 24.27
N PRO A 324 23.23 -1.36 24.93
CA PRO A 324 23.38 -1.05 26.35
C PRO A 324 23.26 0.45 26.60
N SER A 325 22.14 0.90 27.17
CA SER A 325 22.02 2.27 27.70
C SER A 325 22.93 2.40 28.92
N GLY A 326 23.88 3.33 28.89
CA GLY A 326 24.88 3.52 29.95
C GLY A 326 24.27 3.53 31.36
N LYS A 327 24.86 2.73 32.26
CA LYS A 327 24.49 2.49 33.68
C LYS A 327 23.35 1.48 33.94
N ARG A 328 23.44 0.24 33.46
CA ARG A 328 22.74 -0.90 34.08
C ARG A 328 23.69 -1.71 34.97
N LYS A 329 23.40 -1.78 36.28
CA LYS A 329 24.01 -2.74 37.21
C LYS A 329 23.64 -4.15 36.73
N LYS A 330 24.65 -4.98 36.42
CA LYS A 330 24.47 -6.41 36.07
C LYS A 330 23.60 -7.09 37.13
N LYS A 331 22.41 -7.52 36.74
CA LYS A 331 21.60 -8.49 37.48
C LYS A 331 21.41 -9.68 36.55
N GLY A 332 22.28 -10.67 36.70
CA GLY A 332 22.16 -11.95 36.01
C GLY A 332 20.84 -12.62 36.39
N GLY A 333 19.94 -12.76 35.42
CA GLY A 333 18.61 -13.32 35.61
C GLY A 333 17.99 -13.75 34.27
N PRO A 334 16.79 -14.35 34.28
CA PRO A 334 16.12 -14.91 33.09
C PRO A 334 15.95 -13.93 31.93
N SER A 335 15.88 -12.63 32.22
CA SER A 335 15.82 -11.55 31.23
C SER A 335 17.09 -11.45 30.38
N GLU A 336 18.27 -11.82 30.89
CA GLU A 336 19.51 -11.79 30.10
C GLU A 336 19.53 -12.91 29.04
N GLN A 337 18.91 -14.06 29.31
CA GLN A 337 18.87 -15.18 28.36
C GLN A 337 17.84 -14.96 27.24
N CYS A 338 16.66 -14.42 27.57
CA CYS A 338 15.66 -14.00 26.59
C CYS A 338 16.20 -12.90 25.64
N ASN A 339 17.04 -11.98 26.14
CA ASN A 339 17.70 -10.98 25.32
C ASN A 339 18.73 -11.57 24.34
N ILE A 340 19.35 -12.71 24.66
CA ILE A 340 20.31 -13.39 23.76
C ILE A 340 19.57 -14.06 22.60
N GLU A 341 18.48 -14.79 22.89
CA GLU A 341 17.65 -15.44 21.88
C GLU A 341 17.03 -14.40 20.93
N LEU A 342 16.43 -13.34 21.48
CA LEU A 342 15.88 -12.25 20.68
C LEU A 342 16.96 -11.52 19.86
N CYS A 343 18.16 -11.33 20.41
CA CYS A 343 19.27 -10.73 19.65
C CYS A 343 19.65 -11.59 18.43
N GLN A 344 19.69 -12.91 18.58
CA GLN A 344 19.92 -13.84 17.47
C GLN A 344 18.80 -13.77 16.43
N GLU A 345 17.53 -13.79 16.86
CA GLU A 345 16.38 -13.67 15.97
C GLU A 345 16.38 -12.34 15.18
N VAL A 346 16.76 -11.23 15.84
CA VAL A 346 16.89 -9.92 15.21
C VAL A 346 18.04 -9.91 14.19
N GLN A 347 19.21 -10.46 14.53
CA GLN A 347 20.34 -10.57 13.60
C GLN A 347 20.00 -11.45 12.38
N ASP A 348 19.29 -12.55 12.59
CA ASP A 348 18.81 -13.43 11.52
C ASP A 348 17.79 -12.73 10.62
N SER A 349 16.89 -11.95 11.21
CA SER A 349 15.92 -11.14 10.49
C SER A 349 16.58 -10.04 9.66
N ILE A 350 17.58 -9.34 10.22
CA ILE A 350 18.39 -8.34 9.51
C ILE A 350 19.07 -8.97 8.29
N ARG A 351 19.68 -10.14 8.46
CA ARG A 351 20.30 -10.89 7.36
C ARG A 351 19.28 -11.28 6.30
N CYS A 352 18.15 -11.88 6.70
CA CYS A 352 17.09 -12.31 5.79
C CYS A 352 16.53 -11.13 4.96
N VAL A 353 16.25 -10.01 5.61
CA VAL A 353 15.76 -8.78 4.96
C VAL A 353 16.81 -8.21 4.00
N CYS A 354 18.09 -8.16 4.40
CA CYS A 354 19.17 -7.72 3.52
C CYS A 354 19.28 -8.57 2.26
N GLU A 355 19.37 -9.90 2.41
CA GLU A 355 19.46 -10.84 1.29
C GLU A 355 18.26 -10.68 0.34
N THR A 356 17.06 -10.55 0.90
CA THR A 356 15.83 -10.39 0.12
C THR A 356 15.84 -9.09 -0.68
N LEU A 357 16.25 -7.98 -0.07
CA LEU A 357 16.35 -6.69 -0.75
C LEU A 357 17.47 -6.65 -1.80
N GLU A 358 18.61 -7.30 -1.54
CA GLU A 358 19.71 -7.41 -2.50
C GLU A 358 19.29 -8.18 -3.74
N LEU A 359 18.53 -9.28 -3.60
CA LEU A 359 17.98 -10.01 -4.74
C LEU A 359 17.04 -9.14 -5.59
N VAL A 360 16.20 -8.32 -4.96
CA VAL A 360 15.34 -7.37 -5.69
C VAL A 360 16.17 -6.30 -6.38
N ARG A 361 17.17 -5.73 -5.70
CA ARG A 361 18.08 -4.73 -6.26
C ARG A 361 18.83 -5.26 -7.49
N ASP A 362 19.32 -6.49 -7.40
CA ASP A 362 20.08 -7.13 -8.49
C ASP A 362 19.17 -7.39 -9.70
N TRP A 363 17.92 -7.85 -9.46
CA TRP A 363 16.92 -7.95 -10.52
C TRP A 363 16.57 -6.60 -11.16
N LEU A 364 16.39 -5.53 -10.36
CA LEU A 364 16.14 -4.18 -10.87
C LEU A 364 17.27 -3.68 -11.75
N ASN A 365 18.52 -3.88 -11.32
CA ASN A 365 19.71 -3.52 -12.11
C ASN A 365 19.78 -4.29 -13.43
N GLN A 366 19.42 -5.59 -13.44
CA GLN A 366 19.35 -6.39 -14.67
C GLN A 366 18.26 -5.88 -15.63
N GLN A 367 17.11 -5.44 -15.13
CA GLN A 367 16.08 -4.83 -16.00
C GLN A 367 16.52 -3.47 -16.55
N MET A 368 17.29 -2.70 -15.77
CA MET A 368 17.79 -1.39 -16.17
C MET A 368 18.98 -1.44 -17.13
N SER A 369 19.81 -2.48 -17.10
CA SER A 369 21.02 -2.61 -17.95
C SER A 369 20.71 -2.91 -19.42
N LYS A 370 19.52 -3.43 -19.73
CA LYS A 370 19.07 -3.72 -21.10
C LYS A 370 18.90 -2.44 -21.92
N SER A 371 19.36 -2.48 -23.18
CA SER A 371 19.32 -1.34 -24.09
C SER A 371 17.88 -0.92 -24.43
N ASP A 372 17.68 0.38 -24.64
CA ASP A 372 16.34 0.91 -24.97
C ASP A 372 15.89 0.47 -26.38
N ASN A 373 16.84 0.23 -27.29
CA ASN A 373 16.56 -0.28 -28.64
C ASN A 373 16.01 -1.71 -28.60
N ASP A 374 16.65 -2.60 -27.85
CA ASP A 374 16.21 -4.00 -27.72
C ASP A 374 14.82 -4.08 -27.08
N LYS A 375 14.56 -3.23 -26.07
CA LYS A 375 13.23 -3.12 -25.45
C LYS A 375 12.17 -2.62 -26.42
N SER A 376 12.50 -1.60 -27.21
CA SER A 376 11.58 -1.05 -28.20
C SER A 376 11.23 -2.09 -29.27
N GLU A 377 12.23 -2.85 -29.73
CA GLU A 377 12.02 -3.93 -30.69
C GLU A 377 11.19 -5.08 -30.09
N SER A 378 11.44 -5.44 -28.82
CA SER A 378 10.68 -6.45 -28.07
C SER A 378 9.20 -6.04 -27.91
N ILE A 379 8.92 -4.80 -27.51
CA ILE A 379 7.55 -4.27 -27.38
C ILE A 379 6.83 -4.26 -28.74
N LEU A 380 7.48 -3.74 -29.78
CA LEU A 380 6.88 -3.65 -31.11
C LEU A 380 6.67 -5.03 -31.75
N SER A 381 7.61 -5.96 -31.57
CA SER A 381 7.46 -7.33 -32.06
C SER A 381 6.33 -8.07 -31.33
N SER A 382 6.18 -7.87 -30.01
CA SER A 382 5.05 -8.42 -29.24
C SER A 382 3.71 -7.90 -29.76
N LEU A 383 3.59 -6.58 -30.00
CA LEU A 383 2.37 -5.97 -30.53
C LEU A 383 2.03 -6.47 -31.95
N LYS A 384 3.05 -6.77 -32.77
CA LYS A 384 2.85 -7.32 -34.12
C LYS A 384 2.46 -8.81 -34.09
N ARG A 385 2.99 -9.56 -33.12
CA ARG A 385 2.77 -11.01 -32.97
C ARG A 385 1.40 -11.35 -32.38
N ASP A 386 0.86 -10.52 -31.48
CA ASP A 386 -0.53 -10.64 -31.02
C ASP A 386 -1.47 -10.47 -32.24
N GLY A 387 -2.11 -11.56 -32.64
CA GLY A 387 -2.89 -11.70 -33.88
C GLY A 387 -4.20 -10.89 -33.90
N GLU A 388 -5.33 -11.55 -34.20
CA GLU A 388 -6.66 -10.91 -34.26
C GLU A 388 -7.28 -10.60 -32.88
N LEU A 389 -6.58 -10.89 -31.78
CA LEU A 389 -7.04 -10.73 -30.41
C LEU A 389 -5.99 -9.97 -29.59
N GLY A 390 -6.44 -9.09 -28.68
CA GLY A 390 -5.57 -8.35 -27.75
C GLY A 390 -5.06 -6.98 -28.25
N PRO A 391 -4.06 -6.39 -27.57
CA PRO A 391 -3.55 -5.04 -27.86
C PRO A 391 -2.93 -4.91 -29.27
N GLY A 392 -2.46 -6.02 -29.85
CA GLY A 392 -1.97 -6.06 -31.24
C GLY A 392 -3.03 -5.71 -32.28
N LYS A 393 -4.31 -6.09 -32.05
CA LYS A 393 -5.43 -5.70 -32.93
C LYS A 393 -5.64 -4.19 -32.92
N VAL A 394 -5.64 -3.58 -31.73
CA VAL A 394 -5.81 -2.12 -31.57
C VAL A 394 -4.65 -1.39 -32.26
N TYR A 395 -3.42 -1.88 -32.05
CA TYR A 395 -2.24 -1.36 -32.73
C TYR A 395 -2.39 -1.38 -34.26
N ARG A 396 -2.80 -2.51 -34.86
CA ARG A 396 -3.02 -2.62 -36.32
C ARG A 396 -4.12 -1.70 -36.84
N VAL A 397 -5.22 -1.56 -36.10
CA VAL A 397 -6.32 -0.66 -36.47
C VAL A 397 -5.82 0.78 -36.52
N ILE A 398 -5.08 1.23 -35.51
CA ILE A 398 -4.53 2.58 -35.49
C ILE A 398 -3.51 2.75 -36.61
N GLU A 399 -2.60 1.79 -36.81
CA GLU A 399 -1.58 1.81 -37.87
C GLU A 399 -2.21 1.91 -39.27
N THR A 400 -3.31 1.16 -39.49
CA THR A 400 -4.08 1.19 -40.76
C THR A 400 -4.77 2.54 -40.94
N LEU A 401 -5.37 3.09 -39.89
CA LEU A 401 -6.01 4.40 -39.91
C LEU A 401 -4.99 5.51 -40.20
N THR A 402 -3.78 5.43 -39.64
CA THR A 402 -2.71 6.41 -39.89
C THR A 402 -2.07 6.30 -41.27
N SER A 403 -2.05 5.10 -41.87
CA SER A 403 -1.45 4.85 -43.18
C SER A 403 -2.40 5.09 -44.36
N SER A 404 -3.71 5.17 -44.08
CA SER A 404 -4.73 5.40 -45.11
C SER A 404 -4.70 6.85 -45.59
N SER A 405 -4.59 7.06 -46.91
CA SER A 405 -4.67 8.40 -47.52
C SER A 405 -6.08 9.01 -47.50
N THR A 406 -7.05 8.33 -46.87
CA THR A 406 -8.48 8.69 -46.84
C THR A 406 -9.03 9.07 -45.46
N ILE A 407 -8.18 9.46 -44.50
CA ILE A 407 -8.59 9.89 -43.13
C ILE A 407 -9.64 11.03 -43.16
N ASP A 408 -9.77 11.72 -44.30
CA ASP A 408 -10.54 12.95 -44.46
C ASP A 408 -12.07 12.78 -44.61
N ARG A 409 -12.63 11.58 -44.70
CA ARG A 409 -14.10 11.39 -44.88
C ARG A 409 -14.82 10.94 -43.61
N GLY A 410 -14.87 11.80 -42.59
CA GLY A 410 -15.91 11.72 -41.55
C GLY A 410 -15.50 11.69 -40.07
N LEU A 411 -14.20 11.75 -39.74
CA LEU A 411 -13.71 11.68 -38.35
C LEU A 411 -13.53 13.05 -37.67
N GLY A 412 -13.57 14.15 -38.42
CA GLY A 412 -13.40 15.52 -37.92
C GLY A 412 -11.94 15.90 -37.62
N ASP A 413 -11.62 17.19 -37.78
CA ASP A 413 -10.23 17.72 -37.80
C ASP A 413 -9.39 17.44 -36.56
N VAL A 414 -10.02 17.28 -35.40
CA VAL A 414 -9.32 17.01 -34.13
C VAL A 414 -8.80 15.57 -34.10
N ILE A 415 -9.63 14.61 -34.50
CA ILE A 415 -9.28 13.18 -34.52
C ILE A 415 -8.26 12.91 -35.63
N THR A 416 -8.45 13.53 -36.80
CA THR A 416 -7.50 13.45 -37.92
C THR A 416 -6.10 13.92 -37.51
N ARG A 417 -5.99 15.08 -36.85
CA ARG A 417 -4.69 15.59 -36.34
C ARG A 417 -4.09 14.68 -35.28
N ALA A 418 -4.90 14.15 -34.36
CA ALA A 418 -4.42 13.23 -33.33
C ALA A 418 -3.85 11.94 -33.94
N LEU A 419 -4.52 11.36 -34.95
CA LEU A 419 -4.04 10.19 -35.69
C LEU A 419 -2.76 10.51 -36.47
N GLN A 420 -2.68 11.65 -37.15
CA GLN A 420 -1.46 12.06 -37.87
C GLN A 420 -0.24 12.25 -36.95
N SER A 421 -0.47 12.63 -35.69
CA SER A 421 0.60 12.78 -34.69
C SER A 421 1.01 11.47 -34.01
N TRP A 422 0.30 10.38 -34.28
CA TRP A 422 0.54 9.09 -33.64
C TRP A 422 1.74 8.39 -34.28
N SER A 423 2.68 7.91 -33.46
CA SER A 423 3.79 7.09 -33.93
C SER A 423 4.05 5.90 -32.98
N PRO A 424 4.22 4.68 -33.53
CA PRO A 424 4.59 3.50 -32.75
C PRO A 424 5.88 3.69 -31.95
N ALA A 425 6.89 4.30 -32.58
CA ALA A 425 8.21 4.50 -32.00
C ALA A 425 8.15 5.46 -30.80
N ASP A 426 7.37 6.54 -30.89
CA ASP A 426 7.25 7.49 -29.78
C ASP A 426 6.45 6.88 -28.62
N ILE A 427 5.46 6.03 -28.88
CA ILE A 427 4.73 5.31 -27.82
C ILE A 427 5.64 4.33 -27.11
N SER A 428 6.38 3.50 -27.85
CA SER A 428 7.38 2.60 -27.27
C SER A 428 8.41 3.37 -26.45
N ARG A 429 8.92 4.49 -26.96
CA ARG A 429 9.86 5.36 -26.21
C ARG A 429 9.24 5.90 -24.93
N LYS A 430 7.99 6.36 -24.96
CA LYS A 430 7.27 6.85 -23.76
C LYS A 430 7.07 5.73 -22.74
N ILE A 431 6.66 4.53 -23.16
CA ILE A 431 6.51 3.36 -22.28
C ILE A 431 7.85 3.02 -21.61
N ILE A 432 8.92 2.92 -22.38
CA ILE A 432 10.26 2.60 -21.88
C ILE A 432 10.74 3.67 -20.89
N THR A 433 10.55 4.95 -21.22
CA THR A 433 10.94 6.07 -20.35
C THR A 433 10.18 6.04 -19.02
N SER A 434 8.86 5.83 -19.06
CA SER A 434 8.02 5.71 -17.87
C SER A 434 8.39 4.50 -17.02
N GLN A 435 8.60 3.34 -17.63
CA GLN A 435 9.06 2.13 -16.93
C GLN A 435 10.41 2.35 -16.26
N ARG A 436 11.38 2.93 -16.97
CA ARG A 436 12.71 3.24 -16.43
C ARG A 436 12.65 4.19 -15.24
N THR A 437 11.78 5.19 -15.32
CA THR A 437 11.54 6.15 -14.22
C THR A 437 10.96 5.45 -12.99
N ALA A 438 9.98 4.58 -13.17
CA ALA A 438 9.39 3.79 -12.09
C ALA A 438 10.41 2.83 -11.45
N LEU A 439 11.17 2.08 -12.27
CA LEU A 439 12.19 1.14 -11.80
C LEU A 439 13.34 1.85 -11.09
N SER A 440 13.79 3.00 -11.59
CA SER A 440 14.84 3.80 -10.96
C SER A 440 14.41 4.34 -9.59
N ASN A 441 13.16 4.82 -9.47
CA ASN A 441 12.63 5.24 -8.17
C ASN A 441 12.51 4.06 -7.21
N PHE A 442 12.09 2.89 -7.70
CA PHE A 442 12.00 1.70 -6.88
C PHE A 442 13.36 1.20 -6.41
N LEU A 443 14.38 1.23 -7.28
CA LEU A 443 15.76 0.91 -6.94
C LEU A 443 16.26 1.81 -5.81
N ARG A 444 16.01 3.13 -5.89
CA ARG A 444 16.37 4.09 -4.84
C ARG A 444 15.71 3.75 -3.49
N ILE A 445 14.46 3.29 -3.49
CA ILE A 445 13.76 2.84 -2.28
C ILE A 445 14.48 1.62 -1.68
N CYS A 446 14.80 0.61 -2.51
CA CYS A 446 15.52 -0.58 -2.09
C CYS A 446 16.91 -0.24 -1.54
N ASP A 447 17.68 0.59 -2.22
CA ASP A 447 19.02 1.00 -1.79
C ASP A 447 18.99 1.73 -0.45
N SER A 448 18.01 2.62 -0.25
CA SER A 448 17.85 3.31 1.03
C SER A 448 17.51 2.34 2.17
N LYS A 449 16.68 1.32 1.91
CA LYS A 449 16.35 0.26 2.89
C LYS A 449 17.57 -0.61 3.20
N ILE A 450 18.29 -1.08 2.18
CA ILE A 450 19.52 -1.87 2.33
C ILE A 450 20.54 -1.10 3.17
N LYS A 451 20.75 0.18 2.88
CA LYS A 451 21.67 1.03 3.65
C LYS A 451 21.29 1.09 5.13
N SER A 452 20.01 1.27 5.43
CA SER A 452 19.50 1.30 6.80
C SER A 452 19.71 -0.04 7.52
N VAL A 453 19.30 -1.15 6.90
CA VAL A 453 19.39 -2.49 7.52
C VAL A 453 20.86 -2.93 7.70
N LYS A 454 21.75 -2.62 6.75
CA LYS A 454 23.20 -2.83 6.93
C LYS A 454 23.79 -1.96 8.05
N GLY A 455 23.28 -0.74 8.23
CA GLY A 455 23.63 0.12 9.35
C GLY A 455 23.27 -0.53 10.70
N LEU A 456 22.08 -1.11 10.81
CA LEU A 456 21.66 -1.87 12.00
C LEU A 456 22.53 -3.09 12.26
N LYS A 457 22.88 -3.84 11.21
CA LYS A 457 23.79 -5.00 11.31
C LYS A 457 25.16 -4.63 11.90
N ALA A 458 25.64 -3.41 11.67
CA ALA A 458 26.91 -2.95 12.21
C ALA A 458 26.82 -2.45 13.67
N GLN A 459 25.60 -2.20 14.17
CA GLN A 459 25.35 -1.70 15.51
C GLN A 459 25.11 -2.83 16.53
N LEU A 460 24.51 -3.95 16.09
CA LEU A 460 24.34 -5.19 16.86
C LEU A 460 25.54 -6.11 16.70
#